data_AF-A0A413IJ00-F1
#
_entry.id   AF-A0A413IJ00-F1
#
_cell.length_a   1.000
_cell.length_b   1.000
_cell.length_c   1.000
_cell.angle_alpha   90.00
_cell.angle_beta   90.00
_cell.angle_gamma   90.00
#
_symmetry.space_group_name_H-M   'P 1'
#
loop_
_entity.id
_entity.type
_entity.pdbx_description
1 polymer ?
#
loop_
_entity_poly.entity_id
_entity_poly.type
_entity_poly.pdbx_seq_one_letter_code
_entity_poly.pdbx_strand_id
1 'polypeptide(L)'
;MATLNDSVLQGASGKIGGYVTYTVGNKTYARKLADTISNPRSEGQTAQRSKLPGAQTMYRTTRGSLLEKVYALVAREEERRSGYHWFLHANMNMFGPNDYIDYPRLVLSDGSLQLPFGMKATAIHTDKLELEWLDNTSTVTAQATDQLTVAAIFDNEPYQPVVLDDTGYYRSDEKAVVLVPEGAWTTAHLYCFFAAQDGKRYSPCMYFSISKS
;
A
#
# COMPACT_ATOMS: atom_id res chain seq x y z
N MET A 1 9.42 11.23 -30.40
CA MET A 1 8.01 10.79 -30.20
C MET A 1 7.14 11.81 -30.89
N ALA A 2 6.23 11.39 -31.76
CA ALA A 2 5.34 12.29 -32.47
C ALA A 2 3.92 12.13 -31.92
N THR A 3 3.22 13.27 -31.75
CA THR A 3 1.79 13.29 -31.42
C THR A 3 1.02 13.40 -32.72
N LEU A 4 0.03 12.53 -32.92
CA LEU A 4 -0.82 12.54 -34.10
C LEU A 4 -2.13 13.24 -33.76
N ASN A 5 -2.39 14.38 -34.41
CA ASN A 5 -3.63 15.15 -34.25
C ASN A 5 -4.70 14.75 -35.28
N ASP A 6 -4.39 13.81 -36.18
CA ASP A 6 -5.20 13.48 -37.35
C ASP A 6 -6.09 12.24 -37.13
N SER A 7 -7.31 12.27 -37.66
CA SER A 7 -8.37 11.27 -37.40
C SER A 7 -8.04 9.87 -37.93
N VAL A 8 -7.19 9.78 -38.96
CA VAL A 8 -6.92 8.53 -39.71
C VAL A 8 -6.32 7.42 -38.83
N LEU A 9 -5.56 7.78 -37.79
CA LEU A 9 -4.94 6.82 -36.87
C LEU A 9 -5.53 6.92 -35.45
N GLN A 10 -6.62 7.66 -35.27
CA GLN A 10 -7.27 7.81 -33.98
C GLN A 10 -7.87 6.47 -33.54
N GLY A 11 -7.38 5.91 -32.44
CA GLY A 11 -7.78 4.60 -31.94
C GLY A 11 -6.94 3.42 -32.47
N ALA A 12 -5.99 3.65 -33.38
CA ALA A 12 -5.08 2.60 -33.83
C ALA A 12 -4.03 2.26 -32.75
N SER A 13 -3.93 0.98 -32.39
CA SER A 13 -2.89 0.47 -31.48
C SER A 13 -2.16 -0.72 -32.12
N GLY A 14 -0.83 -0.77 -31.96
CA GLY A 14 -0.02 -1.87 -32.47
C GLY A 14 1.20 -1.42 -33.27
N LYS A 15 1.79 -2.35 -34.03
CA LYS A 15 2.99 -2.14 -34.83
C LYS A 15 2.59 -1.85 -36.29
N ILE A 16 3.03 -0.73 -36.83
CA ILE A 16 2.79 -0.33 -38.22
C ILE A 16 4.10 0.20 -38.81
N GLY A 17 4.64 -0.48 -39.83
CA GLY A 17 5.76 0.04 -40.64
C GLY A 17 7.01 0.45 -39.85
N GLY A 18 7.40 -0.29 -38.80
CA GLY A 18 8.55 0.06 -37.96
C GLY A 18 8.23 1.09 -36.86
N TYR A 19 6.96 1.48 -36.71
CA TYR A 19 6.47 2.34 -35.64
C TYR A 19 5.52 1.57 -34.73
N VAL A 20 5.42 2.00 -33.48
CA VAL A 20 4.39 1.57 -32.53
C VAL A 20 3.45 2.75 -32.33
N THR A 21 2.19 2.56 -32.66
CA THR A 21 1.11 3.50 -32.33
C THR A 21 0.41 3.05 -31.07
N TYR A 22 0.14 4.00 -30.17
CA TYR A 22 -0.56 3.73 -28.92
C TYR A 22 -1.29 4.99 -28.45
N THR A 23 -2.37 4.80 -27.69
CA THR A 23 -3.20 5.88 -27.19
C THR A 23 -2.98 6.03 -25.69
N VAL A 24 -2.78 7.28 -25.22
CA VAL A 24 -2.75 7.62 -23.79
C VAL A 24 -3.77 8.73 -23.56
N GLY A 25 -4.81 8.43 -22.78
CA GLY A 25 -5.98 9.31 -22.67
C GLY A 25 -6.66 9.46 -24.03
N ASN A 26 -6.89 10.71 -24.47
CA ASN A 26 -7.49 11.02 -25.77
C ASN A 26 -6.47 11.31 -26.87
N LYS A 27 -5.17 11.12 -26.60
CA LYS A 27 -4.09 11.44 -27.55
C LYS A 27 -3.47 10.16 -28.10
N THR A 28 -3.28 10.14 -29.41
CA THR A 28 -2.57 9.04 -30.10
C THR A 28 -1.13 9.45 -30.35
N TYR A 29 -0.22 8.54 -30.02
CA TYR A 29 1.22 8.72 -30.14
C TYR A 29 1.80 7.66 -31.06
N ALA A 30 2.80 8.06 -31.84
CA ALA A 30 3.63 7.14 -32.60
C ALA A 30 5.09 7.26 -32.16
N ARG A 31 5.74 6.11 -31.96
CA ARG A 31 7.18 6.03 -31.73
C ARG A 31 7.82 5.05 -32.71
N LYS A 32 8.99 5.40 -33.25
CA LYS A 32 9.79 4.46 -34.05
C LYS A 32 10.27 3.32 -33.15
N LEU A 33 10.26 2.09 -33.65
CA LEU A 33 10.91 0.97 -32.99
C LEU A 33 12.42 1.19 -32.97
N ALA A 34 13.06 0.75 -31.89
CA ALA A 34 14.51 0.71 -31.86
C ALA A 34 15.00 -0.34 -32.85
N ASP A 35 16.03 0.00 -33.64
CA ASP A 35 16.65 -0.93 -34.60
C ASP A 35 17.31 -2.11 -33.86
N THR A 36 17.77 -1.89 -32.62
CA THR A 36 18.32 -2.92 -31.74
C THR A 36 17.80 -2.74 -30.32
N ILE A 37 17.23 -3.78 -29.72
CA ILE A 37 16.83 -3.79 -28.30
C ILE A 37 17.97 -4.39 -27.49
N SER A 38 18.73 -3.55 -26.80
CA SER A 38 19.65 -4.02 -25.75
C SER A 38 18.89 -4.07 -24.42
N ASN A 39 18.98 -5.20 -23.71
CA ASN A 39 18.47 -5.35 -22.35
C ASN A 39 19.66 -5.45 -21.38
N PRO A 40 20.44 -4.38 -21.19
CA PRO A 40 21.67 -4.42 -20.42
C PRO A 40 21.34 -4.72 -18.97
N ARG A 41 21.89 -5.81 -18.42
CA ARG A 41 21.72 -6.18 -17.00
C ARG A 41 22.75 -5.44 -16.15
N SER A 42 22.73 -4.10 -16.18
CA SER A 42 23.55 -3.34 -15.23
C SER A 42 23.08 -3.62 -13.81
N GLU A 43 23.96 -3.45 -12.83
CA GLU A 43 23.64 -3.66 -11.42
C GLU A 43 22.45 -2.80 -10.99
N GLY A 44 22.44 -1.52 -11.36
CA GLY A 44 21.33 -0.61 -11.07
C GLY A 44 19.99 -1.04 -11.69
N GLN A 45 20.00 -1.57 -12.93
CA GLN A 45 18.77 -2.08 -13.55
C GLN A 45 18.28 -3.37 -12.88
N THR A 46 19.20 -4.25 -12.50
CA THR A 46 18.88 -5.50 -11.81
C THR A 46 18.31 -5.23 -10.43
N ALA A 47 18.91 -4.30 -9.68
CA ALA A 47 18.46 -3.88 -8.36
C ALA A 47 17.07 -3.22 -8.36
N GLN A 48 16.69 -2.52 -9.43
CA GLN A 48 15.31 -2.01 -9.55
C GLN A 48 14.32 -3.11 -9.94
N ARG A 49 14.74 -4.04 -10.81
CA ARG A 49 13.89 -5.17 -11.23
C ARG A 49 13.62 -6.15 -10.10
N SER A 50 14.55 -6.35 -9.18
CA SER A 50 14.36 -7.27 -8.04
C SER A 50 13.25 -6.83 -7.09
N LYS A 51 12.90 -5.55 -7.04
CA LYS A 51 11.84 -5.01 -6.16
C LYS A 51 10.43 -5.30 -6.66
N LEU A 52 10.26 -5.33 -7.98
CA LEU A 52 8.95 -5.34 -8.62
C LEU A 52 8.13 -6.61 -8.31
N PRO A 53 8.70 -7.84 -8.35
CA PRO A 53 7.94 -9.05 -8.02
C PRO A 53 7.35 -9.04 -6.61
N GLY A 54 8.12 -8.61 -5.60
CA GLY A 54 7.65 -8.53 -4.21
C GLY A 54 6.49 -7.54 -4.06
N ALA A 55 6.65 -6.31 -4.56
CA ALA A 55 5.61 -5.30 -4.51
C ALA A 55 4.32 -5.71 -5.24
N GLN A 56 4.46 -6.33 -6.42
CA GLN A 56 3.32 -6.82 -7.20
C GLN A 56 2.61 -7.99 -6.51
N THR A 57 3.38 -8.90 -5.90
CA THR A 57 2.83 -10.06 -5.18
C THR A 57 2.02 -9.58 -4.00
N MET A 58 2.57 -8.66 -3.19
CA MET A 58 1.86 -8.08 -2.06
C MET A 58 0.60 -7.30 -2.47
N TYR A 59 0.65 -6.49 -3.53
CA TYR A 59 -0.57 -5.82 -3.99
C TYR A 59 -1.64 -6.81 -4.49
N ARG A 60 -1.24 -7.93 -5.11
CA ARG A 60 -2.19 -8.91 -5.63
C ARG A 60 -2.96 -9.62 -4.52
N THR A 61 -2.34 -9.83 -3.35
CA THR A 61 -2.97 -10.49 -2.20
C THR A 61 -4.00 -9.60 -1.51
N THR A 62 -3.97 -8.28 -1.70
CA THR A 62 -4.98 -7.37 -1.12
C THR A 62 -6.32 -7.36 -1.86
N ARG A 63 -6.42 -7.99 -3.04
CA ARG A 63 -7.66 -8.01 -3.82
C ARG A 63 -8.81 -8.63 -3.04
N GLY A 64 -9.96 -7.97 -3.05
CA GLY A 64 -11.15 -8.35 -2.29
C GLY A 64 -11.10 -7.98 -0.80
N SER A 65 -9.99 -7.43 -0.30
CA SER A 65 -9.85 -7.05 1.12
C SER A 65 -10.18 -5.57 1.35
N LEU A 66 -10.21 -5.16 2.62
CA LEU A 66 -10.32 -3.75 3.00
C LEU A 66 -9.15 -2.92 2.43
N LEU A 67 -7.93 -3.47 2.36
CA LEU A 67 -6.77 -2.74 1.85
C LEU A 67 -6.92 -2.36 0.37
N GLU A 68 -7.58 -3.18 -0.46
CA GLU A 68 -7.89 -2.78 -1.84
C GLU A 68 -8.77 -1.51 -1.88
N LYS A 69 -9.75 -1.41 -0.97
CA LYS A 69 -10.62 -0.23 -0.85
C LYS A 69 -9.83 0.98 -0.38
N VAL A 70 -8.98 0.82 0.65
CA VAL A 70 -8.08 1.88 1.15
C VAL A 70 -7.23 2.41 -0.02
N TYR A 71 -6.55 1.53 -0.75
CA TYR A 71 -5.69 1.93 -1.86
C TYR A 71 -6.44 2.65 -2.97
N ALA A 72 -7.67 2.22 -3.29
CA ALA A 72 -8.50 2.88 -4.29
C ALA A 72 -8.92 4.29 -3.86
N LEU A 73 -9.24 4.48 -2.57
CA LEU A 73 -9.64 5.78 -2.02
C LEU A 73 -8.46 6.74 -1.98
N VAL A 74 -7.32 6.33 -1.42
CA VAL A 74 -6.12 7.19 -1.38
C VAL A 74 -5.63 7.53 -2.78
N ALA A 75 -5.66 6.56 -3.70
CA ALA A 75 -5.32 6.84 -5.09
C ALA A 75 -6.22 7.92 -5.70
N ARG A 76 -7.51 7.97 -5.35
CA ARG A 76 -8.41 9.03 -5.81
C ARG A 76 -8.09 10.38 -5.15
N GLU A 77 -7.81 10.39 -3.85
CA GLU A 77 -7.45 11.61 -3.10
C GLU A 77 -6.14 12.23 -3.63
N GLU A 78 -5.16 11.41 -4.00
CA GLU A 78 -3.86 11.83 -4.54
C GLU A 78 -3.82 11.94 -6.08
N GLU A 79 -4.97 11.89 -6.76
CA GLU A 79 -5.08 11.96 -8.22
C GLU A 79 -4.22 10.92 -8.98
N ARG A 80 -4.03 9.75 -8.37
CA ARG A 80 -3.34 8.59 -8.97
C ARG A 80 -4.27 7.80 -9.87
N ARG A 81 -3.67 7.14 -10.87
CA ARG A 81 -4.41 6.34 -11.86
C ARG A 81 -5.18 5.16 -11.24
N SER A 82 -4.66 4.52 -10.21
CA SER A 82 -5.34 3.44 -9.46
C SER A 82 -4.64 3.15 -8.14
N GLY A 83 -5.29 2.38 -7.26
CA GLY A 83 -4.70 1.89 -6.01
C GLY A 83 -3.38 1.13 -6.21
N TYR A 84 -3.24 0.41 -7.33
CA TYR A 84 -1.98 -0.22 -7.71
C TYR A 84 -0.85 0.79 -7.93
N HIS A 85 -1.13 1.88 -8.65
CA HIS A 85 -0.12 2.91 -8.92
C HIS A 85 0.26 3.67 -7.65
N TRP A 86 -0.72 3.90 -6.76
CA TRP A 86 -0.46 4.46 -5.44
C TRP A 86 0.43 3.52 -4.60
N PHE A 87 0.05 2.24 -4.48
CA PHE A 87 0.80 1.27 -3.67
C PHE A 87 2.24 1.11 -4.15
N LEU A 88 2.44 0.96 -5.47
CA LEU A 88 3.78 0.88 -6.03
C LEU A 88 4.57 2.16 -5.78
N HIS A 89 3.96 3.33 -5.92
CA HIS A 89 4.66 4.58 -5.68
C HIS A 89 5.09 4.72 -4.20
N ALA A 90 4.22 4.38 -3.26
CA ALA A 90 4.51 4.44 -1.83
C ALA A 90 5.58 3.42 -1.42
N ASN A 91 5.52 2.20 -1.97
CA ASN A 91 6.23 1.05 -1.40
C ASN A 91 7.35 0.47 -2.27
N MET A 92 7.57 0.90 -3.53
CA MET A 92 8.57 0.24 -4.40
C MET A 92 9.96 0.15 -3.76
N ASN A 93 10.38 1.17 -3.02
CA ASN A 93 11.69 1.20 -2.38
C ASN A 93 11.78 0.41 -1.07
N MET A 94 10.64 -0.14 -0.60
CA MET A 94 10.59 -1.00 0.58
C MET A 94 10.85 -2.46 0.23
N PHE A 95 10.89 -2.79 -1.06
CA PHE A 95 11.24 -4.13 -1.53
C PHE A 95 12.67 -4.16 -2.07
N GLY A 96 13.30 -5.33 -1.95
CA GLY A 96 14.67 -5.55 -2.39
C GLY A 96 14.92 -6.98 -2.89
N PRO A 97 16.18 -7.31 -3.24
CA PRO A 97 16.55 -8.68 -3.59
C PRO A 97 16.39 -9.63 -2.40
N ASN A 98 16.29 -10.93 -2.69
CA ASN A 98 16.23 -12.02 -1.68
C ASN A 98 15.10 -11.85 -0.66
N ASP A 99 13.90 -11.55 -1.14
CA ASP A 99 12.70 -11.35 -0.31
C ASP A 99 12.83 -10.27 0.77
N TYR A 100 13.71 -9.30 0.55
CA TYR A 100 13.86 -8.16 1.44
C TYR A 100 12.60 -7.28 1.43
N ILE A 101 12.09 -7.00 2.62
CA ILE A 101 11.02 -6.04 2.89
C ILE A 101 11.44 -5.16 4.06
N ASP A 102 11.39 -3.84 3.86
CA ASP A 102 11.53 -2.86 4.92
C ASP A 102 10.18 -2.64 5.60
N TYR A 103 9.86 -3.51 6.57
CA TYR A 103 8.58 -3.46 7.28
C TYR A 103 8.30 -2.12 7.98
N PRO A 104 9.27 -1.49 8.69
CA PRO A 104 9.03 -0.22 9.37
C PRO A 104 8.63 0.94 8.47
N ARG A 105 9.11 0.94 7.21
CA ARG A 105 8.82 2.01 6.25
C ARG A 105 7.74 1.65 5.23
N LEU A 106 7.21 0.43 5.27
CA LEU A 106 6.10 -0.01 4.43
C LEU A 106 4.81 0.73 4.81
N VAL A 107 4.05 1.18 3.81
CA VAL A 107 2.81 1.94 3.98
C VAL A 107 1.63 1.10 3.49
N LEU A 108 0.79 0.65 4.43
CA LEU A 108 -0.44 -0.11 4.13
C LEU A 108 -1.72 0.73 4.22
N SER A 109 -1.66 1.92 4.80
CA SER A 109 -2.77 2.87 4.82
C SER A 109 -2.22 4.30 4.79
N ASP A 110 -2.97 5.18 4.15
CA ASP A 110 -2.75 6.62 4.10
C ASP A 110 -4.11 7.30 3.90
N GLY A 111 -4.15 8.63 3.91
CA GLY A 111 -5.36 9.40 3.66
C GLY A 111 -5.51 10.61 4.56
N SER A 112 -6.70 11.20 4.50
CA SER A 112 -6.98 12.51 5.11
C SER A 112 -7.24 12.51 6.62
N LEU A 113 -7.43 11.34 7.27
CA LEU A 113 -7.61 11.31 8.72
C LEU A 113 -6.28 11.50 9.43
N GLN A 114 -6.26 12.37 10.43
CA GLN A 114 -5.06 12.53 11.25
C GLN A 114 -4.86 11.29 12.13
N LEU A 115 -3.62 10.79 12.20
CA LEU A 115 -3.22 9.81 13.22
C LEU A 115 -3.37 10.41 14.63
N PRO A 116 -3.75 9.64 15.65
CA PRO A 116 -3.78 10.12 17.02
C PRO A 116 -2.36 10.43 17.53
N PHE A 117 -2.26 11.30 18.53
CA PHE A 117 -0.96 11.73 19.03
C PHE A 117 -0.37 10.70 19.99
N GLY A 118 0.96 10.58 19.98
CA GLY A 118 1.69 9.77 20.97
C GLY A 118 1.32 8.28 20.95
N MET A 119 0.82 7.76 19.83
CA MET A 119 0.47 6.34 19.74
C MET A 119 1.69 5.47 20.00
N LYS A 120 1.58 4.60 20.99
CA LYS A 120 2.63 3.68 21.43
C LYS A 120 2.05 2.29 21.62
N ALA A 121 2.92 1.30 21.56
CA ALA A 121 2.56 -0.09 21.70
C ALA A 121 3.42 -0.77 22.78
N THR A 122 2.77 -1.58 23.61
CA THR A 122 3.40 -2.38 24.67
C THR A 122 3.00 -3.84 24.48
N ALA A 123 3.98 -4.74 24.32
CA ALA A 123 3.69 -6.17 24.28
C ALA A 123 3.36 -6.66 25.70
N ILE A 124 2.11 -7.10 25.91
CA ILE A 124 1.63 -7.60 27.20
C ILE A 124 1.64 -9.14 27.26
N HIS A 125 1.64 -9.80 26.10
CA HIS A 125 1.82 -11.24 25.93
C HIS A 125 2.46 -11.52 24.56
N THR A 126 2.83 -12.76 24.24
CA THR A 126 3.46 -13.12 22.94
C THR A 126 2.56 -12.90 21.73
N ASP A 127 1.25 -12.77 21.93
CA ASP A 127 0.20 -12.60 20.93
C ASP A 127 -0.71 -11.39 21.23
N LYS A 128 -0.35 -10.54 22.20
CA LYS A 128 -1.16 -9.40 22.63
C LYS A 128 -0.35 -8.11 22.66
N LEU A 129 -0.81 -7.14 21.90
CA LEU A 129 -0.26 -5.80 21.86
C LEU A 129 -1.26 -4.82 22.46
N GLU A 130 -0.88 -4.14 23.53
CA GLU A 130 -1.62 -3.01 24.06
C GLU A 130 -1.19 -1.75 23.33
N LEU A 131 -2.14 -1.03 22.76
CA LEU A 131 -1.96 0.26 22.13
C LEU A 131 -2.52 1.33 23.06
N GLU A 132 -1.80 2.44 23.18
CA GLU A 132 -2.26 3.64 23.88
C GLU A 132 -2.00 4.85 22.99
N TRP A 133 -2.93 5.79 22.95
CA TRP A 133 -2.80 7.04 22.21
C TRP A 133 -3.54 8.18 22.92
N LEU A 134 -3.20 9.41 22.55
CA LEU A 134 -3.92 10.60 23.03
C LEU A 134 -5.05 10.91 22.06
N ASP A 135 -6.26 11.08 22.60
CA ASP A 135 -7.40 11.51 21.80
C ASP A 135 -7.13 12.89 21.16
N ASN A 136 -7.36 12.96 19.86
CA ASN A 136 -7.25 14.17 19.05
C ASN A 136 -8.54 14.47 18.28
N THR A 137 -9.69 14.01 18.76
CA THR A 137 -11.03 14.31 18.24
C THR A 137 -11.35 15.79 18.05
N SER A 138 -10.61 16.67 18.72
CA SER A 138 -10.69 18.12 18.54
C SER A 138 -10.03 18.63 17.26
N THR A 139 -9.38 17.78 16.46
CA THR A 139 -8.77 18.18 15.18
C THR A 139 -9.74 18.06 14.01
N VAL A 140 -9.43 18.75 12.91
CA VAL A 140 -10.36 18.97 11.79
C VAL A 140 -10.88 17.68 11.14
N THR A 141 -10.04 16.65 11.06
CA THR A 141 -10.40 15.41 10.33
C THR A 141 -10.66 14.21 11.22
N ALA A 142 -10.29 14.25 12.51
CA ALA A 142 -10.47 13.16 13.46
C ALA A 142 -11.88 13.18 14.08
N GLN A 143 -12.47 12.01 14.26
CA GLN A 143 -13.77 11.84 14.94
C GLN A 143 -13.68 10.77 16.02
N ALA A 144 -14.52 10.89 17.04
CA ALA A 144 -14.52 9.99 18.20
C ALA A 144 -14.88 8.56 17.77
N THR A 145 -15.72 8.47 16.75
CA THR A 145 -16.22 7.25 16.15
C THR A 145 -15.30 6.65 15.08
N ASP A 146 -14.13 7.24 14.83
CA ASP A 146 -13.14 6.62 13.95
C ASP A 146 -12.66 5.31 14.58
N GLN A 147 -12.70 4.23 13.81
CA GLN A 147 -12.43 2.88 14.29
C GLN A 147 -10.96 2.51 14.10
N LEU A 148 -10.35 1.92 15.12
CA LEU A 148 -9.01 1.35 15.01
C LEU A 148 -9.05 0.12 14.11
N THR A 149 -8.25 0.15 13.05
CA THR A 149 -8.02 -0.97 12.13
C THR A 149 -6.55 -1.38 12.19
N VAL A 150 -6.30 -2.68 12.22
CA VAL A 150 -4.95 -3.23 12.25
C VAL A 150 -4.76 -4.20 11.09
N ALA A 151 -3.76 -3.93 10.25
CA ALA A 151 -3.27 -4.89 9.28
C ALA A 151 -2.01 -5.56 9.83
N ALA A 152 -1.85 -6.86 9.57
CA ALA A 152 -0.72 -7.67 9.99
C ALA A 152 -0.03 -8.30 8.79
N ILE A 153 1.30 -8.36 8.83
CA ILE A 153 2.11 -9.21 7.96
C ILE A 153 2.89 -10.17 8.86
N PHE A 154 2.79 -11.46 8.59
CA PHE A 154 3.50 -12.49 9.33
C PHE A 154 4.78 -12.88 8.59
N ASP A 155 5.85 -13.16 9.33
CA ASP A 155 7.15 -13.55 8.77
C ASP A 155 7.14 -14.82 7.91
N ASN A 156 6.21 -15.74 8.19
CA ASN A 156 6.00 -16.95 7.40
C ASN A 156 5.23 -16.71 6.09
N GLU A 157 4.54 -15.58 5.95
CA GLU A 157 3.77 -15.17 4.76
C GLU A 157 4.03 -13.68 4.44
N PRO A 158 5.28 -13.30 4.08
CA PRO A 158 5.76 -11.91 4.08
C PRO A 158 5.08 -11.00 3.04
N TYR A 159 4.42 -11.58 2.03
CA TYR A 159 3.70 -10.85 0.99
C TYR A 159 2.18 -10.85 1.18
N GLN A 160 1.69 -11.29 2.34
CA GLN A 160 0.26 -11.41 2.60
C GLN A 160 -0.16 -10.51 3.78
N PRO A 161 -0.39 -9.20 3.53
CA PRO A 161 -1.02 -8.35 4.52
C PRO A 161 -2.48 -8.78 4.71
N VAL A 162 -2.83 -9.07 5.95
CA VAL A 162 -4.20 -9.41 6.36
C VAL A 162 -4.72 -8.34 7.31
N VAL A 163 -5.96 -7.92 7.13
CA VAL A 163 -6.63 -7.06 8.12
C VAL A 163 -7.16 -7.97 9.21
N LEU A 164 -6.78 -7.69 10.46
CA LEU A 164 -7.27 -8.42 11.61
C LEU A 164 -8.77 -8.18 11.79
N ASP A 165 -9.44 -9.07 12.51
CA ASP A 165 -10.85 -8.92 12.83
C ASP A 165 -11.12 -7.56 13.49
N ASP A 166 -12.37 -7.09 13.35
CA ASP A 166 -12.81 -5.82 13.91
C ASP A 166 -12.37 -5.72 15.38
N THR A 167 -11.52 -4.73 15.66
CA THR A 167 -10.95 -4.54 16.99
C THR A 167 -12.01 -4.12 18.01
N GLY A 168 -13.14 -3.57 17.55
CA GLY A 168 -14.19 -3.00 18.39
C GLY A 168 -13.78 -1.73 19.12
N TYR A 169 -12.58 -1.20 18.86
CA TYR A 169 -12.06 -0.01 19.52
C TYR A 169 -12.18 1.23 18.62
N TYR A 170 -12.54 2.34 19.25
CA TYR A 170 -12.71 3.65 18.64
C TYR A 170 -11.65 4.61 19.12
N ARG A 171 -11.45 5.70 18.38
CA ARG A 171 -10.48 6.75 18.71
C ARG A 171 -10.69 7.30 20.14
N SER A 172 -11.94 7.42 20.58
CA SER A 172 -12.31 7.87 21.92
C SER A 172 -11.92 6.92 23.06
N ASP A 173 -11.56 5.66 22.76
CA ASP A 173 -11.22 4.69 23.79
C ASP A 173 -9.81 4.94 24.37
N GLU A 174 -8.96 5.69 23.66
CA GLU A 174 -7.57 6.05 24.03
C GLU A 174 -6.61 4.86 24.21
N LYS A 175 -7.14 3.64 24.22
CA LYS A 175 -6.41 2.38 24.34
C LYS A 175 -7.12 1.24 23.64
N ALA A 176 -6.36 0.26 23.18
CA ALA A 176 -6.87 -0.98 22.59
C ALA A 176 -5.96 -2.17 22.92
N VAL A 177 -6.55 -3.36 22.99
CA VAL A 177 -5.79 -4.61 23.06
C VAL A 177 -5.96 -5.34 21.73
N VAL A 178 -4.88 -5.41 20.96
CA VAL A 178 -4.85 -6.11 19.68
C VAL A 178 -4.43 -7.55 19.91
N LEU A 179 -5.31 -8.48 19.56
CA LEU A 179 -5.05 -9.92 19.56
C LEU A 179 -4.47 -10.32 18.21
N VAL A 180 -3.27 -10.88 18.22
CA VAL A 180 -2.63 -11.43 17.02
C VAL A 180 -3.02 -12.91 16.91
N PRO A 181 -3.61 -13.34 15.77
CA PRO A 181 -4.03 -14.73 15.58
C PRO A 181 -2.91 -15.74 15.85
N GLU A 182 -3.26 -16.88 16.46
CA GLU A 182 -2.32 -17.99 16.58
C GLU A 182 -1.87 -18.50 15.19
N GLY A 183 -0.64 -18.99 15.10
CA GLY A 183 -0.07 -19.46 13.84
C GLY A 183 1.40 -19.84 13.95
N ALA A 184 1.96 -20.34 12.85
CA ALA A 184 3.37 -20.78 12.77
C ALA A 184 4.38 -19.62 12.59
N TRP A 185 3.94 -18.37 12.77
CA TRP A 185 4.77 -17.18 12.67
C TRP A 185 5.60 -16.95 13.94
N THR A 186 6.78 -16.35 13.78
CA THR A 186 7.65 -15.93 14.91
C THR A 186 7.50 -14.45 15.17
N THR A 187 7.49 -13.62 14.13
CA THR A 187 7.29 -12.17 14.19
C THR A 187 6.06 -11.74 13.38
N ALA A 188 5.24 -10.90 13.98
CA ALA A 188 4.14 -10.21 13.32
C ALA A 188 4.44 -8.70 13.23
N HIS A 189 4.32 -8.17 12.02
CA HIS A 189 4.46 -6.76 11.68
C HIS A 189 3.07 -6.14 11.58
N LEU A 190 2.77 -5.16 12.45
CA LEU A 190 1.45 -4.59 12.64
C LEU A 190 1.41 -3.15 12.14
N TYR A 191 0.38 -2.82 11.37
CA TYR A 191 0.13 -1.52 10.79
C TYR A 191 -1.21 -1.01 11.32
N CYS A 192 -1.14 -0.10 12.29
CA CYS A 192 -2.30 0.43 12.99
C CYS A 192 -2.72 1.76 12.37
N PHE A 193 -3.99 1.89 12.00
CA PHE A 193 -4.57 3.09 11.39
C PHE A 193 -6.04 3.24 11.78
N PHE A 194 -6.61 4.41 11.53
CA PHE A 194 -8.00 4.71 11.85
C PHE A 194 -8.82 4.80 10.57
N ALA A 195 -10.03 4.23 10.61
CA ALA A 195 -11.02 4.31 9.55
C ALA A 195 -12.20 5.16 10.02
N ALA A 196 -12.65 6.10 9.19
CA ALA A 196 -13.87 6.85 9.47
C ALA A 196 -15.08 5.89 9.47
N GLN A 197 -16.09 6.21 10.27
CA GLN A 197 -17.31 5.39 10.39
C GLN A 197 -18.03 5.15 9.06
N ASP A 198 -17.87 6.05 8.07
CA ASP A 198 -18.44 5.89 6.73
C ASP A 198 -17.60 4.99 5.80
N GLY A 199 -16.43 4.54 6.25
CA GLY A 199 -15.48 3.71 5.51
C GLY A 199 -14.83 4.40 4.31
N LYS A 200 -14.92 5.74 4.22
CA LYS A 200 -14.47 6.51 3.05
C LYS A 200 -13.16 7.24 3.26
N ARG A 201 -12.72 7.39 4.50
CA ARG A 201 -11.47 8.08 4.87
C ARG A 201 -10.69 7.21 5.84
N TYR A 202 -9.37 7.25 5.70
CA TYR A 202 -8.45 6.49 6.52
C TYR A 202 -7.30 7.40 6.96
N SER A 203 -6.60 7.01 8.03
CA SER A 203 -5.36 7.65 8.43
C SER A 203 -4.15 6.96 7.79
N PRO A 204 -2.99 7.63 7.80
CA PRO A 204 -1.71 6.94 7.69
C PRO A 204 -1.60 5.81 8.72
N CYS A 205 -0.89 4.74 8.38
CA CYS A 205 -0.59 3.67 9.32
C CYS A 205 0.67 3.96 10.13
N MET A 206 0.69 3.46 11.37
CA MET A 206 1.88 3.38 12.20
C MET A 206 2.32 1.94 12.36
N TYR A 207 3.63 1.71 12.25
CA TYR A 207 4.24 0.40 12.34
C TYR A 207 4.57 0.02 13.79
N PHE A 208 4.24 -1.22 14.16
CA PHE A 208 4.70 -1.90 15.37
C PHE A 208 5.07 -3.34 15.03
N SER A 209 5.78 -4.02 15.93
CA SER A 209 6.07 -5.45 15.80
C SER A 209 5.97 -6.17 17.12
N ILE A 210 5.57 -7.43 17.06
CA ILE A 210 5.54 -8.35 18.19
C ILE A 210 6.15 -9.68 17.77
N SER A 211 6.92 -10.31 18.67
CA SER A 211 7.57 -11.58 18.40
C SER A 211 7.26 -12.58 19.51
N LYS A 212 7.05 -13.84 19.13
CA LYS A 212 6.97 -14.95 20.08
C LYS A 212 8.39 -15.21 20.61
N SER A 213 8.54 -15.13 21.93
CA SER A 213 9.76 -15.54 22.64
C SER A 213 9.97 -17.05 22.56
#